data_AF-A0A1H7PAC5-F1
#
_entry.id   AF-A0A1H7PAC5-F1
#
_cell.length_a   1.000
_cell.length_b   1.000
_cell.length_c   1.000
_cell.angle_alpha   90.00
_cell.angle_beta   90.00
_cell.angle_gamma   90.00
#
_symmetry.space_group_name_H-M   'P 1'
#
loop_
_entity.id
_entity.type
_entity.pdbx_description
1 polymer ?
#
loop_
_entity_poly.entity_id
_entity_poly.type
_entity_poly.pdbx_seq_one_letter_code
_entity_poly.pdbx_strand_id
1 'polypeptide(L)' 'MVELPESVDRDILGHRILPALTTIRETLGCSIPEALDTFNERYKVLRRNRPAEFTVGPDEYGRGFFS' A
#
# COMPACT_ATOMS: atom_id res chain seq x y z
N MET A 1 5.45 -7.60 -14.43
CA MET A 1 5.03 -6.87 -13.21
C MET A 1 6.22 -6.06 -12.77
N VAL A 2 6.09 -4.76 -12.54
CA VAL A 2 7.18 -4.03 -11.91
C VAL A 2 7.29 -4.56 -10.48
N GLU A 3 8.47 -5.03 -10.11
CA GLU A 3 8.72 -5.54 -8.76
C GLU A 3 8.82 -4.35 -7.81
N LEU A 4 7.85 -4.25 -6.89
CA LEU A 4 7.92 -3.29 -5.79
C LEU A 4 8.90 -3.82 -4.73
N PRO A 5 9.67 -2.94 -4.08
CA PRO A 5 10.56 -3.36 -3.01
C PRO A 5 9.76 -3.90 -1.82
N GLU A 6 10.35 -4.85 -1.08
CA GLU A 6 9.72 -5.48 0.10
C GLU A 6 9.34 -4.47 1.20
N SER A 7 9.97 -3.29 1.20
CA SER A 7 9.61 -2.19 2.11
C SER A 7 8.16 -1.74 1.91
N VAL A 8 7.63 -1.75 0.68
CA VAL A 8 6.25 -1.37 0.40
C VAL A 8 5.28 -2.29 1.12
N ASP A 9 5.51 -3.61 1.06
CA ASP A 9 4.66 -4.58 1.76
C ASP A 9 4.73 -4.40 3.27
N ARG A 10 5.95 -4.19 3.79
CA ARG A 10 6.16 -3.95 5.22
C ARG A 10 5.45 -2.67 5.69
N ASP A 11 5.50 -1.61 4.90
CA ASP A 11 4.84 -0.35 5.22
C ASP A 11 3.32 -0.49 5.09
N ILE A 12 2.80 -1.22 4.11
CA ILE A 12 1.37 -1.54 4.01
C ILE A 12 0.91 -2.35 5.23
N LEU A 13 1.59 -3.45 5.57
CA LEU A 13 1.23 -4.27 6.73
C LEU A 13 1.35 -3.49 8.04
N GLY A 14 2.30 -2.54 8.11
CA GLY A 14 2.50 -1.65 9.25
C GLY A 14 1.63 -0.39 9.27
N HIS A 15 0.61 -0.28 8.41
CA HIS A 15 -0.28 0.89 8.30
C HIS A 15 0.44 2.23 8.03
N ARG A 16 1.61 2.17 7.38
CA ARG A 16 2.44 3.30 6.97
C ARG A 16 2.16 3.69 5.52
N ILE A 17 1.00 4.32 5.30
CA ILE A 17 0.49 4.67 3.95
C ILE A 17 1.42 5.65 3.21
N LEU A 18 1.84 6.74 3.87
CA LEU A 18 2.71 7.74 3.24
C LEU A 18 4.09 7.18 2.82
N PRO A 19 4.83 6.46 3.68
CA PRO A 19 6.08 5.80 3.29
C PRO A 19 5.92 4.84 2.11
N ALA A 20 4.87 4.02 2.11
CA ALA A 20 4.58 3.09 1.02
C ALA A 20 4.33 3.84 -0.30
N LEU A 21 3.50 4.89 -0.29
CA LEU A 21 3.21 5.70 -1.48
C LEU A 21 4.43 6.43 -2.02
N THR A 22 5.25 7.02 -1.14
CA THR A 22 6.52 7.64 -1.53
C THR A 22 7.43 6.63 -2.20
N THR A 23 7.60 5.46 -1.60
CA THR A 23 8.45 4.39 -2.15
C THR A 23 7.96 3.93 -3.52
N ILE A 24 6.65 3.72 -3.68
CA ILE A 24 6.04 3.34 -4.98
C ILE A 24 6.33 4.43 -6.02
N ARG A 25 6.09 5.70 -5.66
CA ARG A 25 6.29 6.83 -6.57
C ARG A 25 7.75 6.96 -7.02
N GLU A 26 8.70 6.83 -6.10
CA GLU A 26 10.14 6.91 -6.41
C GLU A 26 10.62 5.70 -7.22
N THR A 27 10.13 4.50 -6.90
CA THR A 27 10.50 3.26 -7.60
C THR A 27 9.98 3.27 -9.04
N LEU A 28 8.74 3.72 -9.23
CA LEU A 28 8.07 3.68 -10.54
C LEU A 28 8.25 4.97 -11.35
N GLY A 29 8.75 6.05 -10.72
CA GLY A 29 8.84 7.37 -11.34
C GLY A 29 7.48 7.93 -11.76
N CYS A 30 6.39 7.52 -11.11
CA CYS A 30 5.03 7.76 -11.56
C CYS A 30 4.37 8.98 -10.89
N SER A 31 3.16 9.31 -11.33
CA SER A 31 2.33 10.33 -10.70
C SER A 31 1.74 9.83 -9.38
N ILE A 32 1.30 10.75 -8.51
CA ILE A 32 0.56 10.41 -7.28
C ILE A 32 -0.67 9.50 -7.55
N PRO A 33 -1.55 9.78 -8.53
CA PRO A 33 -2.69 8.89 -8.80
C PRO A 33 -2.26 7.47 -9.22
N GLU A 34 -1.19 7.34 -10.01
CA GLU A 34 -0.66 6.03 -10.43
C GLU A 34 -0.05 5.26 -9.25
N ALA A 35 0.62 5.98 -8.34
CA ALA A 35 1.15 5.39 -7.11
C ALA A 35 0.02 4.90 -6.19
N LEU A 36 -1.08 5.67 -6.09
CA LEU A 36 -2.27 5.27 -5.32
C LEU A 36 -2.95 4.03 -5.90
N ASP A 37 -3.07 3.94 -7.23
CA ASP A 37 -3.63 2.75 -7.89
C ASP A 37 -2.77 1.51 -7.61
N THR A 38 -1.46 1.65 -7.78
CA THR A 38 -0.48 0.58 -7.47
C THR A 38 -0.53 0.17 -6.00
N PHE A 39 -0.61 1.14 -5.09
CA PHE A 39 -0.76 0.89 -3.66
C PHE A 39 -2.03 0.09 -3.36
N ASN A 40 -3.16 0.48 -3.95
CA ASN A 40 -4.44 -0.20 -3.75
C ASN A 40 -4.42 -1.64 -4.25
N GLU A 41 -3.84 -1.89 -5.43
CA GLU A 41 -3.68 -3.25 -5.93
C GLU A 41 -2.80 -4.09 -5.02
N ARG A 42 -1.68 -3.53 -4.53
CA ARG A 42 -0.80 -4.26 -3.62
C ARG A 42 -1.45 -4.55 -2.28
N TYR A 43 -2.18 -3.58 -1.73
CA TYR A 43 -2.98 -3.73 -0.52
C TYR A 43 -4.00 -4.87 -0.65
N LYS A 44 -4.76 -4.94 -1.75
CA LYS A 44 -5.73 -6.02 -1.99
C LYS A 44 -5.06 -7.40 -2.04
N VAL A 45 -3.91 -7.51 -2.71
CA VAL A 45 -3.14 -8.76 -2.80
C VAL A 45 -2.69 -9.21 -1.41
N LEU A 46 -2.10 -8.30 -0.62
CA LEU A 46 -1.67 -8.60 0.74
C LEU A 46 -2.85 -8.98 1.63
N ARG A 47 -3.97 -8.25 1.53
CA ARG A 47 -5.17 -8.54 2.34
C ARG A 47 -5.76 -9.91 2.03
N ARG A 48 -5.70 -10.34 0.77
CA ARG A 48 -6.16 -11.67 0.34
C ARG A 48 -5.21 -12.79 0.80
N ASN A 49 -3.90 -12.58 0.68
CA ASN A 49 -2.91 -13.63 0.92
C ASN A 49 -2.47 -13.73 2.38
N ARG A 50 -2.50 -12.62 3.12
CA ARG A 50 -2.02 -12.51 4.51
C ARG A 50 -3.00 -11.69 5.37
N PRO A 51 -4.30 -12.07 5.43
CA PRO A 51 -5.30 -11.29 6.16
C PRO A 51 -4.98 -11.16 7.66
N ALA A 52 -4.33 -12.18 8.26
CA ALA A 52 -3.99 -12.22 9.68
C ALA A 52 -2.89 -11.22 10.09
N GLU A 53 -2.11 -10.70 9.14
CA GLU A 53 -1.08 -9.70 9.43
C GLU A 53 -1.64 -8.27 9.53
N PHE A 54 -2.86 -8.05 9.07
CA PHE A 54 -3.52 -6.77 9.24
C PHE A 54 -4.19 -6.67 10.60
N THR A 55 -3.86 -5.63 11.36
CA THR A 55 -4.40 -5.39 12.70
C THR A 55 -5.76 -4.69 12.69
N VAL A 56 -6.13 -4.04 11.58
CA VAL A 56 -7.37 -3.26 11.43
C VAL A 56 -8.19 -3.70 10.23
N GLY A 57 -9.50 -3.41 10.24
CA GLY A 57 -10.40 -3.64 9.10
C GLY A 57 -10.09 -2.73 7.90
N PRO A 58 -10.60 -3.02 6.69
CA PRO A 58 -10.35 -2.21 5.50
C PRO A 58 -10.88 -0.77 5.60
N ASP A 59 -12.02 -0.58 6.25
CA ASP A 59 -12.63 0.73 6.49
C ASP A 59 -11.75 1.60 7.42
N GLU A 60 -11.19 0.99 8.46
CA GLU A 60 -10.34 1.66 9.44
C GLU A 60 -8.91 1.89 8.90
N TYR A 61 -8.41 0.99 8.05
CA TYR A 61 -7.10 1.10 7.43
C TYR A 61 -6.96 2.38 6.59
N GLY A 62 -8.02 2.77 5.87
CA GLY A 62 -7.97 3.95 5.01
C GLY A 62 -8.36 5.27 5.67
N ARG A 63 -8.79 5.22 6.94
CA ARG A 63 -9.46 6.34 7.60
C ARG A 63 -8.55 7.57 7.69
N GLY A 64 -9.02 8.70 7.17
CA GLY A 64 -8.28 9.96 7.16
C GLY A 64 -7.26 10.10 6.01
N PHE A 65 -7.13 9.08 5.15
CA PHE A 65 -6.30 9.12 3.94
C PHE A 65 -7.13 9.01 2.66
N PHE A 66 -8.10 8.12 2.66
CA PHE A 66 -9.07 7.97 1.59
C PHE A 66 -10.39 8.55 2.13
N SER A 67 -10.87 9.64 1.52
CA SER A 67 -12.16 10.30 1.81
C SER A 67 -13.03 10.29 0.57
#